data_AF-A0A8B8BPZ5-F1
#
_entry.id   AF-A0A8B8BPZ5-F1
#
_cell.length_a   1.000
_cell.length_b   1.000
_cell.length_c   1.000
_cell.angle_alpha   90.00
_cell.angle_beta   90.00
_cell.angle_gamma   90.00
#
_symmetry.space_group_name_H-M   'P 1'
#
loop_
_entity.id
_entity.type
_entity.pdbx_description
1 polymer ?
#
loop_
_entity_poly.entity_id
_entity_poly.type
_entity_poly.pdbx_seq_one_letter_code
_entity_poly.pdbx_strand_id
1 'polypeptide(L)'
;MTGMALLVCCGWTVLLCLSVQAYENLALHKSAWQNNTLMSYTADRAVDGRYTDLRLGGGQCAVSYGDQTSEWRVDLGDVRSIHHIVIQYATGRRVWDEDNGFTRFFLGFSVYISNTTNTEDGVLCFRDINYTTATIPNSVNITCPYHGSYVIYYNNRTHPPYPEGYSYSAYTFLCEVEVYGCPSPGYYGENCSLECPQNCQDGYCDIVEGTCFRCANRYIGPTCEDCPSGLYGSNCSQNCSLTCGDPGECDMRTGHCNGGCQVGWTGAMCEKGYHLTINNTNENFYIMKPLSISTINDNSLYNNFMAYT
;
A
#
# COMPACT_ATOMS: atom_id res chain seq x y z
N MET A 1 3.79 -30.08 17.00
CA MET A 1 2.89 -31.20 17.36
C MET A 1 1.56 -30.97 16.67
N THR A 2 1.33 -31.65 15.55
CA THR A 2 0.08 -31.59 14.80
C THR A 2 -1.03 -32.25 15.61
N GLY A 3 -2.02 -31.48 16.05
CA GLY A 3 -3.25 -32.03 16.62
C GLY A 3 -4.23 -32.38 15.51
N MET A 4 -4.50 -33.67 15.30
CA MET A 4 -5.57 -34.13 14.41
C MET A 4 -6.92 -34.03 15.14
N ALA A 5 -7.87 -33.29 14.57
CA ALA A 5 -9.28 -33.40 14.95
C ALA A 5 -10.02 -34.16 13.84
N LEU A 6 -10.51 -35.36 14.16
CA LEU A 6 -11.27 -36.23 13.26
C LEU A 6 -12.76 -36.04 13.57
N LEU A 7 -13.48 -35.31 12.72
CA LEU A 7 -14.94 -35.22 12.74
C LEU A 7 -15.50 -36.15 11.67
N VAL A 8 -16.02 -37.30 12.10
CA VAL A 8 -16.63 -38.29 11.23
C VAL A 8 -18.12 -37.96 11.09
N CYS A 9 -18.47 -37.30 9.99
CA CYS A 9 -19.86 -37.20 9.53
C CYS A 9 -20.06 -38.13 8.33
N CYS A 10 -21.19 -38.84 8.32
CA CYS A 10 -21.53 -39.91 7.40
C CYS A 10 -21.12 -39.68 5.93
N GLY A 11 -20.20 -40.51 5.45
CA GLY A 11 -20.10 -40.91 4.03
C GLY A 11 -19.08 -40.19 3.14
N TRP A 12 -18.50 -39.07 3.57
CA TRP A 12 -17.48 -38.37 2.78
C TRP A 12 -16.37 -37.88 3.72
N THR A 13 -15.17 -38.42 3.59
CA THR A 13 -13.98 -37.82 4.19
C THR A 13 -13.71 -36.51 3.45
N VAL A 14 -14.24 -35.40 3.93
CA VAL A 14 -13.79 -34.08 3.52
C VAL A 14 -12.44 -33.86 4.21
N LEU A 15 -11.36 -34.03 3.45
CA LEU A 15 -10.03 -33.64 3.86
C LEU A 15 -10.00 -32.10 3.85
N LEU A 16 -10.42 -31.48 4.94
CA LEU A 16 -10.15 -30.06 5.19
C LEU A 16 -8.64 -29.96 5.45
N CYS A 17 -7.86 -29.74 4.39
CA CYS A 17 -6.56 -29.12 4.54
C CYS A 17 -6.83 -27.75 5.17
N LEU A 18 -6.63 -27.62 6.47
CA LEU A 18 -6.40 -26.31 7.07
C LEU A 18 -5.20 -25.74 6.31
N SER A 19 -5.44 -24.72 5.48
CA SER A 19 -4.36 -24.05 4.78
C SER A 19 -3.41 -23.51 5.84
N VAL A 20 -2.20 -24.07 5.87
CA VAL A 20 -1.12 -23.49 6.67
C VAL A 20 -0.66 -22.28 5.87
N GLN A 21 -0.90 -21.09 6.38
CA GLN A 21 -0.33 -19.88 5.79
C GLN A 21 1.20 -20.05 5.78
N ALA A 22 1.80 -20.05 4.59
CA ALA A 22 3.22 -20.30 4.36
C ALA A 22 4.08 -19.03 4.52
N TYR A 23 3.59 -18.04 5.26
CA TYR A 23 4.37 -16.85 5.57
C TYR A 23 5.55 -17.23 6.47
N GLU A 24 6.75 -16.80 6.09
CA GLU A 24 7.98 -17.04 6.84
C GLU A 24 8.34 -15.82 7.68
N ASN A 25 9.05 -16.02 8.80
CA ASN A 25 9.65 -14.91 9.53
C ASN A 25 10.87 -14.38 8.75
N LEU A 26 10.63 -13.36 7.95
CA LEU A 26 11.60 -12.71 7.07
C LEU A 26 12.70 -11.97 7.82
N ALA A 27 12.46 -11.61 9.09
CA ALA A 27 13.42 -10.91 9.93
C ALA A 27 14.43 -11.84 10.60
N LEU A 28 14.15 -13.15 10.69
CA LEU A 28 14.98 -14.10 11.41
C LEU A 28 16.44 -14.08 10.90
N HIS A 29 17.37 -13.81 11.82
CA HIS A 29 18.81 -13.69 11.59
C HIS A 29 19.22 -12.63 10.56
N LYS A 30 18.36 -11.64 10.30
CA LYS A 30 18.68 -10.49 9.48
C LYS A 30 19.50 -9.46 10.25
N SER A 31 20.13 -8.57 9.48
CA SER A 31 20.90 -7.45 10.03
C SER A 31 19.94 -6.43 10.66
N ALA A 32 20.14 -6.13 11.93
CA ALA A 32 19.36 -5.11 12.62
C ALA A 32 20.24 -3.96 13.11
N TRP A 33 19.63 -2.79 13.27
CA TRP A 33 20.28 -1.60 13.82
C TRP A 33 19.36 -0.91 14.81
N GLN A 34 19.95 -0.25 15.80
CA GLN A 34 19.22 0.63 16.72
C GLN A 34 20.06 1.85 17.09
N ASN A 35 19.40 2.95 17.44
CA ASN A 35 20.09 4.08 18.05
C ASN A 35 20.39 3.80 19.55
N ASN A 36 21.37 4.52 20.10
CA ASN A 36 21.65 4.55 21.54
C ASN A 36 21.81 3.18 22.21
N THR A 37 22.46 2.21 21.53
CA THR A 37 22.62 0.84 22.05
C THR A 37 23.21 0.81 23.46
N LEU A 38 22.53 0.10 24.37
CA LEU A 38 23.01 -0.11 25.74
C LEU A 38 24.03 -1.25 25.75
N MET A 39 25.28 -0.96 26.12
CA MET A 39 26.33 -1.97 26.32
C MET A 39 26.40 -2.99 25.16
N SER A 40 26.22 -4.29 25.44
CA SER A 40 26.25 -5.39 24.46
C SER A 40 24.86 -5.89 24.05
N TYR A 41 23.79 -5.17 24.39
CA TYR A 41 22.40 -5.52 24.08
C TYR A 41 22.02 -5.02 22.67
N THR A 42 22.69 -5.57 21.66
CA THR A 42 22.60 -5.14 20.25
C THR A 42 21.24 -5.41 19.62
N ALA A 43 20.97 -4.71 18.51
CA ALA A 43 19.72 -4.77 17.77
C ALA A 43 19.37 -6.17 17.27
N ASP A 44 20.38 -6.97 16.89
CA ASP A 44 20.21 -8.31 16.31
C ASP A 44 19.54 -9.30 17.27
N ARG A 45 19.56 -9.01 18.58
CA ARG A 45 18.87 -9.83 19.59
C ARG A 45 17.35 -9.82 19.44
N ALA A 46 16.79 -8.82 18.77
CA ALA A 46 15.35 -8.77 18.50
C ALA A 46 14.97 -9.59 17.26
N VAL A 47 15.92 -10.23 16.58
CA VAL A 47 15.67 -11.02 15.37
C VAL A 47 16.42 -12.35 15.39
N ASP A 48 16.84 -12.81 16.57
CA ASP A 48 17.61 -14.04 16.72
C ASP A 48 16.72 -15.27 17.02
N GLY A 49 15.41 -15.10 17.11
CA GLY A 49 14.45 -16.15 17.44
C GLY A 49 14.47 -16.58 18.90
N ARG A 50 15.04 -15.76 19.81
CA ARG A 50 15.24 -16.12 21.22
C ARG A 50 14.64 -15.09 22.16
N TYR A 51 13.41 -15.33 22.59
CA TYR A 51 12.68 -14.46 23.52
C TYR A 51 12.03 -15.22 24.70
N THR A 52 12.60 -16.35 25.08
CA THR A 52 12.23 -17.10 26.29
C THR A 52 12.56 -16.38 27.60
N ASP A 53 13.49 -15.42 27.58
CA ASP A 53 13.92 -14.61 28.71
C ASP A 53 13.68 -13.12 28.47
N LEU A 54 12.46 -12.68 28.75
CA LEU A 54 11.98 -11.31 28.56
C LEU A 54 12.49 -10.30 29.60
N ARG A 55 13.57 -10.61 30.32
CA ARG A 55 14.27 -9.67 31.20
C ARG A 55 15.27 -8.87 30.37
N LEU A 56 15.40 -7.56 30.62
CA LEU A 56 16.44 -6.75 29.95
C LEU A 56 17.84 -7.36 30.11
N GLY A 57 18.18 -7.82 31.33
CA GLY A 57 19.45 -8.51 31.62
C GLY A 57 19.49 -10.00 31.25
N GLY A 58 18.44 -10.53 30.62
CA GLY A 58 18.33 -11.93 30.20
C GLY A 58 19.16 -12.27 28.96
N GLY A 59 19.69 -11.25 28.27
CA GLY A 59 20.54 -11.44 27.10
C GLY A 59 19.80 -11.70 25.79
N GLN A 60 18.47 -11.58 25.80
CA GLN A 60 17.54 -11.94 24.71
C GLN A 60 16.70 -10.74 24.23
N CYS A 61 17.16 -9.52 24.52
CA CYS A 61 16.49 -8.32 24.07
C CYS A 61 17.51 -7.30 23.55
N ALA A 62 17.11 -6.58 22.51
CA ALA A 62 17.70 -5.33 22.05
C ALA A 62 17.33 -4.22 23.03
N VAL A 63 18.34 -3.50 23.54
CA VAL A 63 18.16 -2.53 24.64
C VAL A 63 18.88 -1.23 24.31
N SER A 64 18.21 -0.08 24.42
CA SER A 64 18.83 1.24 24.27
C SER A 64 18.90 2.02 25.59
N TYR A 65 19.76 3.03 25.64
CA TYR A 65 19.59 4.14 26.59
C TYR A 65 18.32 4.94 26.26
N GLY A 66 17.79 5.64 27.25
CA GLY A 66 16.65 6.54 27.07
C GLY A 66 17.07 7.85 26.40
N ASP A 67 16.29 8.29 25.41
CA ASP A 67 16.51 9.55 24.69
C ASP A 67 15.16 10.17 24.29
N GLN A 68 15.16 11.30 23.56
CA GLN A 68 13.95 11.91 23.00
C GLN A 68 13.36 11.07 21.86
N THR A 69 14.17 10.28 21.17
CA THR A 69 13.72 9.34 20.13
C THR A 69 14.42 8.00 20.29
N SER A 70 13.70 6.91 20.02
CA SER A 70 14.29 5.58 19.91
C SER A 70 13.90 4.97 18.60
N GLU A 71 14.88 4.42 17.90
CA GLU A 71 14.69 3.75 16.62
C GLU A 71 15.36 2.39 16.67
N TRP A 72 14.65 1.40 16.16
CA TRP A 72 15.17 0.08 15.84
C TRP A 72 14.68 -0.29 14.45
N ARG A 73 15.52 -0.92 13.63
CA ARG A 73 15.13 -1.38 12.30
C ARG A 73 15.83 -2.66 11.91
N VAL A 74 15.17 -3.45 11.07
CA VAL A 74 15.73 -4.65 10.43
C VAL A 74 15.74 -4.48 8.92
N ASP A 75 16.83 -4.91 8.28
CA ASP A 75 16.97 -5.01 6.83
C ASP A 75 16.60 -6.42 6.35
N LEU A 76 15.50 -6.53 5.61
CA LEU A 76 14.99 -7.80 5.07
C LEU A 76 15.86 -8.32 3.89
N GLY A 77 16.75 -7.49 3.36
CA GLY A 77 17.72 -7.78 2.30
C GLY A 77 17.22 -7.49 0.88
N ASP A 78 15.90 -7.43 0.69
CA ASP A 78 15.21 -7.13 -0.56
C ASP A 78 13.85 -6.54 -0.22
N VAL A 79 13.15 -5.97 -1.20
CA VAL A 79 11.74 -5.61 -1.03
C VAL A 79 10.91 -6.89 -0.90
N ARG A 80 10.21 -7.03 0.22
CA ARG A 80 9.37 -8.19 0.54
C ARG A 80 7.93 -7.76 0.72
N SER A 81 7.01 -8.65 0.34
CA SER A 81 5.59 -8.50 0.65
C SER A 81 5.39 -8.92 2.11
N ILE A 82 5.03 -7.98 2.97
CA ILE A 82 4.82 -8.21 4.40
C ILE A 82 3.32 -8.43 4.63
N HIS A 83 2.94 -9.41 5.45
CA HIS A 83 1.56 -9.61 5.90
C HIS A 83 1.33 -8.95 7.25
N HIS A 84 2.16 -9.32 8.23
CA HIS A 84 2.03 -8.83 9.59
C HIS A 84 3.36 -8.88 10.33
N ILE A 85 3.43 -8.10 11.40
CA ILE A 85 4.61 -7.96 12.25
C ILE A 85 4.19 -8.27 13.68
N VAL A 86 4.95 -9.14 14.35
CA VAL A 86 4.74 -9.45 15.76
C VAL A 86 5.90 -8.86 16.56
N ILE A 87 5.56 -8.05 17.56
CA ILE A 87 6.56 -7.42 18.45
C ILE A 87 6.40 -7.99 19.85
N GLN A 88 7.44 -8.65 20.34
CA GLN A 88 7.60 -9.07 21.72
C GLN A 88 8.54 -8.11 22.44
N TYR A 89 8.05 -7.38 23.44
CA TYR A 89 8.88 -6.53 24.30
C TYR A 89 9.39 -7.23 25.54
N ALA A 90 10.32 -6.56 26.21
CA ALA A 90 10.72 -6.89 27.58
C ALA A 90 9.54 -6.72 28.55
N THR A 91 9.28 -7.77 29.33
CA THR A 91 8.24 -7.79 30.38
C THR A 91 8.85 -7.90 31.79
N GLY A 92 10.15 -8.12 31.87
CA GLY A 92 10.85 -8.40 33.13
C GLY A 92 10.49 -9.76 33.74
N ARG A 93 9.78 -10.64 33.01
CA ARG A 93 9.12 -11.86 33.54
C ARG A 93 8.18 -11.57 34.71
N ARG A 94 7.57 -10.39 34.71
CA ARG A 94 6.50 -10.02 35.65
C ARG A 94 5.15 -10.22 34.98
N VAL A 95 4.08 -10.25 35.78
CA VAL A 95 2.72 -10.18 35.25
C VAL A 95 2.61 -8.95 34.35
N TRP A 96 1.93 -9.10 33.22
CA TRP A 96 1.73 -8.02 32.27
C TRP A 96 0.38 -7.36 32.52
N ASP A 97 0.41 -6.34 33.36
CA ASP A 97 -0.73 -5.55 33.82
C ASP A 97 -0.28 -4.08 34.01
N GLU A 98 -1.20 -3.23 34.51
CA GLU A 98 -0.95 -1.80 34.71
C GLU A 98 0.21 -1.48 35.66
N ASP A 99 0.53 -2.38 36.59
CA ASP A 99 1.62 -2.24 37.56
C ASP A 99 2.98 -2.62 36.96
N ASN A 100 3.01 -3.23 35.78
CA ASN A 100 4.24 -3.53 35.10
C ASN A 100 4.91 -2.25 34.58
N GLY A 101 6.01 -1.84 35.22
CA GLY A 101 6.75 -0.63 34.90
C GLY A 101 7.30 -0.55 33.46
N PHE A 102 7.30 -1.64 32.69
CA PHE A 102 7.70 -1.64 31.29
C PHE A 102 6.62 -1.10 30.33
N THR A 103 5.34 -1.22 30.67
CA THR A 103 4.20 -0.85 29.80
C THR A 103 4.32 0.57 29.25
N ARG A 104 4.65 1.55 30.11
CA ARG A 104 4.85 2.97 29.78
C ARG A 104 5.93 3.27 28.75
N PHE A 105 6.92 2.38 28.58
CA PHE A 105 8.05 2.62 27.68
C PHE A 105 7.67 2.41 26.22
N PHE A 106 6.64 1.60 25.95
CA PHE A 106 6.21 1.25 24.60
C PHE A 106 5.06 2.10 24.08
N LEU A 107 4.30 2.77 24.96
CA LEU A 107 3.15 3.58 24.54
C LEU A 107 3.52 4.60 23.45
N GLY A 108 2.64 4.73 22.44
CA GLY A 108 2.78 5.64 21.31
C GLY A 108 3.90 5.33 20.33
N PHE A 109 4.37 4.09 20.30
CA PHE A 109 5.26 3.64 19.26
C PHE A 109 4.59 3.63 17.88
N SER A 110 5.41 3.75 16.85
CA SER A 110 5.03 3.62 15.45
C SER A 110 5.85 2.52 14.79
N VAL A 111 5.27 1.90 13.76
CA VAL A 111 5.96 0.95 12.88
C VAL A 111 5.83 1.44 11.44
N TYR A 112 6.98 1.53 10.76
CA TYR A 112 7.07 1.92 9.35
C TYR A 112 7.61 0.77 8.52
N ILE A 113 7.12 0.69 7.28
CA ILE A 113 7.71 -0.14 6.23
C ILE A 113 8.33 0.81 5.21
N SER A 114 9.62 0.63 4.91
CA SER A 114 10.36 1.53 4.02
C SER A 114 11.26 0.76 3.06
N ASN A 115 11.61 1.39 1.94
CA ASN A 115 12.66 0.90 1.05
C ASN A 115 14.03 1.52 1.38
N THR A 116 14.07 2.47 2.32
CA THR A 116 15.27 3.13 2.80
C THR A 116 15.36 3.01 4.32
N THR A 117 16.45 3.50 4.90
CA THR A 117 16.61 3.57 6.36
C THR A 117 15.85 4.73 7.00
N ASN A 118 15.13 5.55 6.22
CA ASN A 118 14.41 6.72 6.72
C ASN A 118 12.91 6.41 6.83
N THR A 119 12.29 6.81 7.94
CA THR A 119 10.84 6.70 8.16
C THR A 119 10.03 7.63 7.27
N GLU A 120 10.59 8.75 6.81
CA GLU A 120 9.89 9.73 5.94
C GLU A 120 9.64 9.20 4.52
N ASP A 121 10.48 8.28 4.05
CA ASP A 121 10.32 7.63 2.74
C ASP A 121 9.38 6.43 2.80
N GLY A 122 8.98 6.02 4.01
CA GLY A 122 8.21 4.81 4.26
C GLY A 122 6.71 5.03 4.42
N VAL A 123 5.98 3.93 4.51
CA VAL A 123 4.56 3.90 4.87
C VAL A 123 4.44 3.70 6.38
N LEU A 124 3.69 4.58 7.05
CA LEU A 124 3.29 4.38 8.44
C LEU A 124 2.29 3.22 8.49
N CYS A 125 2.75 2.03 8.86
CA CYS A 125 1.86 0.88 9.01
C CYS A 125 1.00 1.00 10.27
N PHE A 126 1.61 1.37 11.39
CA PHE A 126 0.94 1.38 12.67
C PHE A 126 1.44 2.55 13.52
N ARG A 127 0.50 3.14 14.27
CA ARG A 127 0.80 4.10 15.32
C ARG A 127 -0.11 3.82 16.49
N ASP A 128 0.49 3.55 17.65
CA ASP A 128 -0.25 3.48 18.89
C ASP A 128 -0.76 4.88 19.25
N ILE A 129 -2.09 4.97 19.40
CA ILE A 129 -2.78 6.16 19.91
C ILE A 129 -3.80 5.80 21.00
N ASN A 130 -3.95 4.51 21.31
CA ASN A 130 -5.08 3.98 22.07
C ASN A 130 -4.65 3.18 23.30
N TYR A 131 -3.43 2.62 23.31
CA TYR A 131 -3.01 1.82 24.44
C TYR A 131 -2.76 2.69 25.67
N THR A 132 -3.07 2.11 26.82
CA THR A 132 -2.71 2.60 28.15
C THR A 132 -1.80 1.58 28.81
N THR A 133 -1.25 1.90 29.98
CA THR A 133 -0.47 0.94 30.77
C THR A 133 -1.25 -0.33 31.11
N ALA A 134 -2.58 -0.26 31.17
CA ALA A 134 -3.45 -1.40 31.46
C ALA A 134 -3.85 -2.21 30.21
N THR A 135 -3.85 -1.60 29.00
CA THR A 135 -4.46 -2.21 27.81
C THR A 135 -3.47 -2.63 26.72
N ILE A 136 -2.20 -2.21 26.81
CA ILE A 136 -1.17 -2.65 25.86
C ILE A 136 -1.00 -4.18 25.92
N PRO A 137 -0.91 -4.88 24.75
CA PRO A 137 -0.56 -6.28 24.53
C PRO A 137 0.28 -6.99 25.58
N ASN A 138 0.32 -8.33 25.69
CA ASN A 138 1.62 -8.98 25.93
C ASN A 138 2.02 -9.68 24.63
N SER A 139 2.88 -8.99 23.88
CA SER A 139 3.04 -9.03 22.42
C SER A 139 1.94 -8.26 21.67
N VAL A 140 2.32 -7.63 20.55
CA VAL A 140 1.41 -6.94 19.62
C VAL A 140 1.55 -7.57 18.25
N ASN A 141 0.42 -7.91 17.63
CA ASN A 141 0.35 -8.36 16.24
C ASN A 141 -0.21 -7.22 15.39
N ILE A 142 0.58 -6.76 14.42
CA ILE A 142 0.31 -5.59 13.60
C ILE A 142 0.15 -6.04 12.15
N THR A 143 -1.06 -5.93 11.61
CA THR A 143 -1.32 -6.15 10.19
C THR A 143 -0.69 -5.05 9.36
N CYS A 144 0.23 -5.40 8.47
CA CYS A 144 1.03 -4.48 7.67
C CYS A 144 1.20 -4.98 6.23
N PRO A 145 0.14 -4.98 5.39
CA PRO A 145 0.13 -5.56 4.04
C PRO A 145 0.84 -4.65 3.02
N TYR A 146 2.10 -4.28 3.27
CA TYR A 146 2.89 -3.39 2.43
C TYR A 146 4.18 -4.07 1.95
N HIS A 147 4.79 -3.48 0.93
CA HIS A 147 6.07 -3.91 0.40
C HIS A 147 7.18 -3.00 0.92
N GLY A 148 8.26 -3.59 1.42
CA GLY A 148 9.43 -2.84 1.87
C GLY A 148 10.64 -3.72 2.09
N SER A 149 11.83 -3.11 2.13
CA SER A 149 13.07 -3.78 2.52
C SER A 149 13.45 -3.53 3.99
N TYR A 150 12.82 -2.55 4.64
CA TYR A 150 13.04 -2.23 6.05
C TYR A 150 11.73 -2.24 6.84
N VAL A 151 11.80 -2.81 8.03
CA VAL A 151 10.79 -2.60 9.09
C VAL A 151 11.43 -1.76 10.18
N ILE A 152 10.80 -0.64 10.52
CA ILE A 152 11.33 0.35 11.46
C ILE A 152 10.35 0.52 12.62
N TYR A 153 10.77 0.15 13.82
CA TYR A 153 10.13 0.54 15.07
C TYR A 153 10.66 1.92 15.50
N TYR A 154 9.74 2.82 15.82
CA TYR A 154 10.10 4.19 16.19
C TYR A 154 9.26 4.67 17.36
N ASN A 155 9.89 5.38 18.29
CA ASN A 155 9.20 6.01 19.40
C ASN A 155 9.69 7.44 19.58
N ASN A 156 8.76 8.38 19.80
CA ASN A 156 9.04 9.82 19.79
C ASN A 156 8.53 10.51 21.08
N ARG A 157 9.42 11.29 21.70
CA ARG A 157 9.24 12.10 22.90
C ARG A 157 9.86 13.50 22.72
N THR A 158 9.63 14.12 21.56
CA THR A 158 10.15 15.47 21.26
C THR A 158 9.13 16.58 21.56
N HIS A 159 7.83 16.25 21.65
CA HIS A 159 6.74 17.23 21.74
C HIS A 159 5.89 17.01 23.00
N PRO A 160 6.29 17.55 24.17
CA PRO A 160 5.46 17.52 25.38
C PRO A 160 4.30 18.53 25.29
N PRO A 161 3.19 18.34 26.05
CA PRO A 161 2.96 17.28 27.04
C PRO A 161 2.57 15.94 26.40
N TYR A 162 3.01 14.83 27.02
CA TYR A 162 2.65 13.48 26.57
C TYR A 162 1.31 13.04 27.17
N PRO A 163 0.57 12.12 26.52
CA PRO A 163 -0.61 11.51 27.12
C PRO A 163 -0.27 10.80 28.45
N GLU A 164 -1.29 10.59 29.28
CA GLU A 164 -1.12 9.94 30.57
C GLU A 164 -0.50 8.54 30.46
N GLY A 165 0.40 8.21 31.39
CA GLY A 165 1.08 6.91 31.42
C GLY A 165 2.31 6.81 30.53
N TYR A 166 2.56 7.75 29.62
CA TYR A 166 3.75 7.75 28.78
C TYR A 166 5.03 8.00 29.59
N SER A 167 6.09 7.28 29.25
CA SER A 167 7.45 7.60 29.70
C SER A 167 7.95 8.93 29.09
N TYR A 168 8.71 9.71 29.85
CA TYR A 168 9.36 10.95 29.38
C TYR A 168 10.48 10.71 28.35
N SER A 169 11.06 9.52 28.34
CA SER A 169 12.09 9.10 27.39
C SER A 169 11.59 7.94 26.54
N ALA A 170 12.06 7.90 25.30
CA ALA A 170 11.88 6.80 24.36
C ALA A 170 12.96 5.74 24.56
N TYR A 171 12.56 4.46 24.43
CA TYR A 171 13.44 3.30 24.63
C TYR A 171 13.16 2.24 23.55
N THR A 172 14.23 1.56 23.12
CA THR A 172 14.15 0.28 22.41
C THR A 172 14.36 -0.83 23.43
N PHE A 173 13.29 -1.52 23.85
CA PHE A 173 13.32 -2.67 24.75
C PHE A 173 12.59 -3.87 24.11
N LEU A 174 13.06 -4.25 22.92
CA LEU A 174 12.43 -5.27 22.07
C LEU A 174 13.15 -6.61 22.27
N CYS A 175 12.41 -7.67 22.57
CA CYS A 175 12.96 -9.01 22.74
C CYS A 175 12.81 -9.87 21.49
N GLU A 176 11.76 -9.67 20.68
CA GLU A 176 11.68 -10.24 19.34
C GLU A 176 10.81 -9.34 18.45
N VAL A 177 11.15 -9.27 17.17
CA VAL A 177 10.37 -8.66 16.11
C VAL A 177 10.34 -9.66 14.96
N GLU A 178 9.22 -10.34 14.81
CA GLU A 178 8.97 -11.29 13.74
C GLU A 178 8.24 -10.58 12.60
N VAL A 179 8.74 -10.71 11.37
CA VAL A 179 8.13 -10.09 10.18
C VAL A 179 7.65 -11.20 9.28
N TYR A 180 6.34 -11.46 9.26
CA TYR A 180 5.76 -12.53 8.47
C TYR A 180 5.32 -12.03 7.11
N GLY A 181 5.77 -12.71 6.05
CA GLY A 181 5.43 -12.37 4.67
C GLY A 181 5.92 -13.42 3.69
N CYS A 182 5.89 -13.08 2.40
CA CYS A 182 6.37 -13.98 1.36
C CYS A 182 7.90 -13.93 1.22
N PRO A 183 8.59 -15.09 1.19
CA PRO A 183 10.05 -15.13 1.13
C PRO A 183 10.61 -14.66 -0.21
N SER A 184 9.83 -14.79 -1.28
CA SER A 184 10.19 -14.33 -2.63
C SER A 184 9.44 -13.04 -2.98
N PRO A 185 10.09 -12.07 -3.65
CA PRO A 185 9.45 -10.83 -4.07
C PRO A 185 8.44 -11.10 -5.19
N GLY A 186 7.37 -10.30 -5.24
CA GLY A 186 6.36 -10.40 -6.30
C GLY A 186 5.43 -11.62 -6.19
N TYR A 187 5.41 -12.32 -5.05
CA TYR A 187 4.47 -13.41 -4.78
C TYR A 187 3.47 -13.03 -3.69
N TYR A 188 2.27 -13.61 -3.79
CA TYR A 188 1.16 -13.43 -2.88
C TYR A 188 0.37 -14.74 -2.67
N GLY A 189 -0.67 -14.65 -1.84
CA GLY A 189 -1.58 -15.72 -1.49
C GLY A 189 -1.09 -16.52 -0.28
N GLU A 190 -1.98 -17.36 0.26
CA GLU A 190 -1.71 -18.10 1.51
C GLU A 190 -0.43 -18.94 1.47
N ASN A 191 0.00 -19.39 0.29
CA ASN A 191 1.19 -20.21 0.10
C ASN A 191 2.34 -19.47 -0.64
N CYS A 192 2.26 -18.15 -0.82
CA CYS A 192 3.26 -17.36 -1.53
C CYS A 192 3.67 -17.96 -2.90
N SER A 193 2.69 -18.51 -3.61
CA SER A 193 2.88 -19.28 -4.84
C SER A 193 2.21 -18.62 -6.05
N LEU A 194 1.43 -17.56 -5.83
CA LEU A 194 0.80 -16.79 -6.90
C LEU A 194 1.66 -15.58 -7.21
N GLU A 195 1.99 -15.37 -8.47
CA GLU A 195 2.74 -14.18 -8.90
C GLU A 195 1.81 -12.97 -8.97
N CYS A 196 2.27 -11.83 -8.44
CA CYS A 196 1.57 -10.57 -8.60
C CYS A 196 1.34 -10.30 -10.11
N PRO A 197 0.18 -9.74 -10.48
CA PRO A 197 -0.11 -9.41 -11.86
C PRO A 197 1.02 -8.58 -12.49
N GLN A 198 1.44 -8.96 -13.71
CA GLN A 198 2.63 -8.41 -14.38
C GLN A 198 2.59 -6.88 -14.54
N ASN A 199 1.38 -6.32 -14.65
CA ASN A 199 1.15 -4.90 -14.89
C ASN A 199 0.88 -4.10 -13.61
N CYS A 200 0.99 -4.73 -12.42
CA CYS A 200 1.11 -3.97 -11.18
C CYS A 200 2.35 -3.08 -11.27
N GLN A 201 2.21 -1.83 -10.85
CA GLN A 201 3.34 -0.92 -10.73
C GLN A 201 4.35 -1.53 -9.73
N ASP A 202 5.62 -1.53 -10.13
CA ASP A 202 6.75 -2.07 -9.35
C ASP A 202 6.64 -3.59 -9.05
N GLY A 203 5.66 -4.29 -9.64
CA GLY A 203 5.40 -5.71 -9.40
C GLY A 203 4.77 -6.00 -8.03
N TYR A 204 4.19 -4.99 -7.37
CA TYR A 204 3.65 -5.11 -6.02
C TYR A 204 2.12 -5.22 -6.01
N CYS A 205 1.63 -6.22 -5.28
CA CYS A 205 0.22 -6.48 -5.07
C CYS A 205 -0.07 -6.78 -3.59
N ASP A 206 -1.33 -6.68 -3.20
CA ASP A 206 -1.78 -7.10 -1.87
C ASP A 206 -1.43 -8.57 -1.62
N ILE A 207 -0.84 -8.86 -0.47
CA ILE A 207 -0.30 -10.19 -0.15
C ILE A 207 -1.40 -11.26 -0.03
N VAL A 208 -2.65 -10.87 0.26
CA VAL A 208 -3.78 -11.79 0.40
C VAL A 208 -4.58 -11.85 -0.89
N GLU A 209 -5.01 -10.70 -1.39
CA GLU A 209 -5.97 -10.59 -2.49
C GLU A 209 -5.31 -10.56 -3.88
N GLY A 210 -4.00 -10.29 -3.97
CA GLY A 210 -3.31 -10.14 -5.26
C GLY A 210 -3.67 -8.88 -6.03
N THR A 211 -4.42 -7.97 -5.41
CA THR A 211 -4.84 -6.71 -6.02
C THR A 211 -3.66 -5.75 -6.08
N CYS A 212 -3.39 -5.18 -7.25
CA CYS A 212 -2.34 -4.18 -7.42
C CYS A 212 -2.69 -2.88 -6.69
N PHE A 213 -1.71 -2.31 -5.96
CA PHE A 213 -1.89 -0.98 -5.35
C PHE A 213 -1.97 0.14 -6.40
N ARG A 214 -1.31 -0.07 -7.54
CA ARG A 214 -1.32 0.83 -8.69
C ARG A 214 -0.97 0.05 -9.95
N CYS A 215 -1.50 0.48 -11.08
CA CYS A 215 -1.18 -0.10 -12.38
C CYS A 215 -0.11 0.69 -13.13
N ALA A 216 0.69 -0.02 -13.93
CA ALA A 216 1.50 0.58 -14.96
C ALA A 216 0.62 1.36 -15.96
N ASN A 217 1.21 2.34 -16.66
CA ASN A 217 0.47 3.14 -17.64
C ASN A 217 -0.25 2.26 -18.65
N ARG A 218 -1.52 2.57 -18.94
CA ARG A 218 -2.44 1.88 -19.87
C ARG A 218 -3.19 0.67 -19.30
N TYR A 219 -2.87 0.23 -18.10
CA TYR A 219 -3.59 -0.85 -17.42
C TYR A 219 -4.47 -0.32 -16.29
N ILE A 220 -5.56 -1.02 -16.02
CA ILE A 220 -6.52 -0.63 -14.97
C ILE A 220 -7.21 -1.87 -14.37
N GLY A 221 -8.06 -1.64 -13.36
CA GLY A 221 -8.71 -2.72 -12.61
C GLY A 221 -7.83 -3.25 -11.48
N PRO A 222 -8.35 -4.18 -10.65
CA PRO A 222 -7.66 -4.67 -9.47
C PRO A 222 -6.40 -5.49 -9.80
N THR A 223 -6.36 -6.11 -10.97
CA THR A 223 -5.24 -6.96 -11.43
C THR A 223 -4.47 -6.34 -12.60
N CYS A 224 -4.71 -5.06 -12.91
CA CYS A 224 -4.07 -4.34 -14.00
C CYS A 224 -4.15 -5.06 -15.35
N GLU A 225 -5.37 -5.48 -15.68
CA GLU A 225 -5.72 -6.04 -16.98
C GLU A 225 -5.81 -4.94 -18.06
N ASP A 226 -5.70 -5.37 -19.32
CA ASP A 226 -5.89 -4.47 -20.45
C ASP A 226 -7.33 -3.97 -20.47
N CYS A 227 -7.50 -2.68 -20.76
CA CYS A 227 -8.83 -2.15 -20.96
C CYS A 227 -9.37 -2.64 -22.29
N PRO A 228 -10.58 -3.25 -22.35
CA PRO A 228 -11.15 -3.66 -23.63
C PRO A 228 -11.23 -2.48 -24.59
N SER A 229 -10.89 -2.70 -25.87
CA SER A 229 -10.98 -1.68 -26.91
C SER A 229 -12.34 -0.99 -26.90
N GLY A 230 -12.30 0.34 -26.95
CA GLY A 230 -13.48 1.20 -26.89
C GLY A 230 -14.00 1.51 -25.50
N LEU A 231 -13.27 1.16 -24.45
CA LEU A 231 -13.55 1.61 -23.09
C LEU A 231 -12.41 2.50 -22.56
N TYR A 232 -12.76 3.40 -21.64
CA TYR A 232 -11.81 4.25 -20.95
C TYR A 232 -12.22 4.57 -19.50
N GLY A 233 -11.32 5.21 -18.78
CA GLY A 233 -11.51 5.70 -17.42
C GLY A 233 -11.17 4.67 -16.35
N SER A 234 -11.38 5.02 -15.08
CA SER A 234 -11.18 4.07 -13.98
C SER A 234 -12.11 2.85 -14.15
N ASN A 235 -11.53 1.65 -14.21
CA ASN A 235 -12.22 0.37 -14.42
C ASN A 235 -12.94 0.22 -15.78
N CYS A 236 -12.53 0.91 -16.84
CA CYS A 236 -13.07 0.72 -18.21
C CYS A 236 -14.58 0.91 -18.28
N SER A 237 -15.12 1.78 -17.42
CA SER A 237 -16.58 1.88 -17.27
C SER A 237 -17.21 2.85 -18.27
N GLN A 238 -16.41 3.60 -19.02
CA GLN A 238 -16.88 4.64 -19.94
C GLN A 238 -16.59 4.23 -21.38
N ASN A 239 -17.54 4.45 -22.29
CA ASN A 239 -17.38 4.12 -23.70
C ASN A 239 -16.66 5.24 -24.45
N CYS A 240 -15.62 4.90 -25.20
CA CYS A 240 -15.00 5.79 -26.17
C CYS A 240 -16.05 6.34 -27.13
N SER A 241 -15.88 7.60 -27.52
CA SER A 241 -16.85 8.24 -28.41
C SER A 241 -16.85 7.60 -29.80
N LEU A 242 -18.03 7.28 -30.32
CA LEU A 242 -18.21 6.83 -31.71
C LEU A 242 -17.95 7.95 -32.73
N THR A 243 -17.73 9.19 -32.27
CA THR A 243 -17.43 10.37 -33.09
C THR A 243 -15.94 10.70 -33.13
N CYS A 244 -15.10 9.90 -32.46
CA CYS A 244 -13.65 9.91 -32.69
C CYS A 244 -13.37 9.60 -34.18
N GLY A 245 -12.24 10.08 -34.70
CA GLY A 245 -11.80 9.87 -36.08
C GLY A 245 -11.83 8.39 -36.47
N ASP A 246 -11.33 7.53 -35.58
CA ASP A 246 -11.59 6.10 -35.56
C ASP A 246 -12.76 5.83 -34.56
N PRO A 247 -13.95 5.40 -35.04
CA PRO A 247 -15.13 5.28 -34.19
C PRO A 247 -14.91 4.33 -33.01
N GLY A 248 -15.09 4.83 -31.79
CA GLY A 248 -14.93 4.03 -30.59
C GLY A 248 -13.47 3.77 -30.20
N GLU A 249 -12.48 4.41 -30.81
CA GLU A 249 -11.08 4.30 -30.41
C GLU A 249 -10.61 5.60 -29.72
N CYS A 250 -10.17 5.48 -28.46
CA CYS A 250 -9.73 6.61 -27.66
C CYS A 250 -8.66 6.21 -26.63
N ASP A 251 -7.99 7.19 -26.03
CA ASP A 251 -7.04 6.97 -24.95
C ASP A 251 -7.76 6.33 -23.75
N MET A 252 -7.37 5.10 -23.37
CA MET A 252 -8.05 4.28 -22.36
C MET A 252 -8.07 4.92 -20.96
N ARG A 253 -7.21 5.91 -20.66
CA ARG A 253 -7.21 6.58 -19.35
C ARG A 253 -8.07 7.83 -19.35
N THR A 254 -7.97 8.63 -20.41
CA THR A 254 -8.55 9.99 -20.46
C THR A 254 -9.80 10.08 -21.32
N GLY A 255 -10.04 9.11 -22.20
CA GLY A 255 -11.09 9.13 -23.21
C GLY A 255 -10.77 9.99 -24.44
N HIS A 256 -9.52 10.46 -24.57
CA HIS A 256 -9.12 11.39 -25.62
C HIS A 256 -9.04 10.72 -27.00
N CYS A 257 -9.67 11.29 -28.03
CA CYS A 257 -9.62 10.77 -29.40
C CYS A 257 -8.30 11.16 -30.08
N ASN A 258 -7.29 10.28 -30.03
CA ASN A 258 -5.96 10.56 -30.61
C ASN A 258 -5.98 10.72 -32.15
N GLY A 259 -6.93 10.09 -32.84
CA GLY A 259 -7.15 10.23 -34.28
C GLY A 259 -7.90 11.51 -34.69
N GLY A 260 -8.14 12.44 -33.75
CA GLY A 260 -9.00 13.60 -33.96
C GLY A 260 -10.49 13.23 -33.94
N CYS A 261 -11.33 14.13 -34.46
CA CYS A 261 -12.78 13.98 -34.50
C CYS A 261 -13.29 13.78 -35.91
N GLN A 262 -14.39 13.04 -36.05
CA GLN A 262 -15.18 13.04 -37.29
C GLN A 262 -15.66 14.45 -37.63
N VAL A 263 -15.92 14.68 -38.91
CA VAL A 263 -16.45 15.96 -39.41
C VAL A 263 -17.72 16.34 -38.66
N GLY A 264 -17.79 17.57 -38.15
CA GLY A 264 -18.93 18.03 -37.35
C GLY A 264 -18.80 17.77 -35.84
N TRP A 265 -17.64 17.28 -35.37
CA TRP A 265 -17.35 17.08 -33.94
C TRP A 265 -16.05 17.77 -33.49
N THR A 266 -16.00 18.17 -32.23
CA THR A 266 -14.83 18.76 -31.58
C THR A 266 -14.81 18.46 -30.08
N GLY A 267 -13.77 18.89 -29.37
CA GLY A 267 -13.49 18.52 -27.99
C GLY A 267 -12.47 17.40 -27.87
N ALA A 268 -11.96 17.18 -26.66
CA ALA A 268 -10.94 16.15 -26.43
C ALA A 268 -11.50 14.73 -26.67
N MET A 269 -12.78 14.54 -26.44
CA MET A 269 -13.47 13.25 -26.55
C MET A 269 -14.47 13.26 -27.71
N CYS A 270 -14.35 14.27 -28.59
CA CYS A 270 -15.28 14.54 -29.68
C CYS A 270 -16.74 14.64 -29.21
N GLU A 271 -16.94 15.16 -28.00
CA GLU A 271 -18.22 15.22 -27.31
C GLU A 271 -19.09 16.41 -27.75
N LYS A 272 -18.51 17.36 -28.48
CA LYS A 272 -19.18 18.59 -28.92
C LYS A 272 -19.52 18.50 -30.41
N GLY A 273 -20.75 18.13 -30.69
CA GLY A 273 -21.30 18.16 -32.04
C GLY A 273 -21.69 19.59 -32.43
N TYR A 274 -21.43 19.97 -33.68
CA TYR A 274 -21.95 21.19 -34.27
C TYR A 274 -22.79 20.81 -35.48
N HIS A 275 -24.05 21.24 -35.48
CA HIS A 275 -25.01 20.87 -36.52
C HIS A 275 -24.98 21.90 -37.62
N LEU A 276 -24.63 21.46 -38.82
CA LEU A 276 -24.66 22.21 -40.06
C LEU A 276 -26.11 22.65 -40.39
N THR A 277 -26.40 23.94 -40.64
CA THR A 277 -27.61 24.48 -41.30
C THR A 277 -27.34 25.65 -42.31
N ILE A 278 -27.31 25.38 -43.62
CA ILE A 278 -27.11 26.33 -44.72
C ILE A 278 -28.55 26.63 -45.14
N ASN A 279 -28.88 27.89 -45.29
CA ASN A 279 -30.07 28.28 -46.05
C ASN A 279 -29.56 28.81 -47.38
N ASN A 280 -29.80 28.06 -48.46
CA ASN A 280 -29.61 28.57 -49.81
C ASN A 280 -31.00 28.88 -50.36
N THR A 281 -31.22 30.10 -50.84
CA THR A 281 -32.52 30.53 -51.37
C THR A 281 -32.91 29.85 -52.69
N ASN A 282 -32.21 28.80 -53.14
CA ASN A 282 -32.62 27.98 -54.29
C ASN A 282 -32.23 26.48 -54.28
N GLU A 283 -31.61 25.92 -53.23
CA GLU A 283 -31.47 24.45 -53.04
C GLU A 283 -30.86 24.15 -51.66
N ASN A 284 -31.52 23.33 -50.86
CA ASN A 284 -31.18 23.12 -49.44
C ASN A 284 -29.96 22.20 -49.26
N PHE A 285 -28.84 22.75 -48.80
CA PHE A 285 -27.76 22.00 -48.12
C PHE A 285 -27.54 22.57 -46.71
N TYR A 286 -26.58 22.11 -45.89
CA TYR A 286 -26.48 22.48 -44.44
C TYR A 286 -25.04 22.97 -43.94
N ILE A 287 -24.82 24.10 -43.17
CA ILE A 287 -23.59 24.61 -42.40
C ILE A 287 -23.80 25.40 -41.04
N MET A 288 -22.89 25.22 -40.05
CA MET A 288 -23.01 25.06 -38.57
C MET A 288 -23.30 26.23 -37.60
N LYS A 289 -24.06 25.96 -36.51
CA LYS A 289 -24.05 26.71 -35.22
C LYS A 289 -23.81 25.79 -34.01
N PRO A 290 -23.09 26.24 -32.96
CA PRO A 290 -22.85 25.45 -31.74
C PRO A 290 -24.09 25.40 -30.83
N LEU A 291 -24.27 24.27 -30.15
CA LEU A 291 -25.36 24.03 -29.17
C LEU A 291 -25.20 24.83 -27.85
N SER A 292 -24.09 25.55 -27.66
CA SER A 292 -23.87 26.45 -26.52
C SER A 292 -23.40 27.81 -27.01
N ILE A 293 -24.27 28.82 -26.89
CA ILE A 293 -23.94 30.22 -27.18
C ILE A 293 -22.94 30.72 -26.13
N SER A 294 -21.73 31.03 -26.57
CA SER A 294 -20.95 32.14 -26.01
C SER A 294 -20.43 32.96 -27.19
N THR A 295 -20.93 34.19 -27.30
CA THR A 295 -20.54 35.19 -28.28
C THR A 295 -19.02 35.32 -28.39
N ILE A 296 -18.44 35.04 -29.56
CA ILE A 296 -17.07 35.42 -29.89
C ILE A 296 -17.16 36.43 -31.04
N ASN A 297 -16.86 37.69 -30.75
CA ASN A 297 -16.56 38.73 -31.73
C ASN A 297 -15.10 38.55 -32.14
N ASP A 298 -14.82 37.81 -33.22
CA ASP A 298 -13.50 37.87 -33.83
C ASP A 298 -13.57 37.69 -35.35
N ASN A 299 -13.19 38.75 -36.08
CA ASN A 299 -13.30 38.89 -37.53
C ASN A 299 -12.18 38.16 -38.31
N SER A 300 -11.42 37.28 -37.65
CA SER A 300 -10.25 36.63 -38.26
C SER A 300 -10.56 35.36 -39.07
N LEU A 301 -11.73 34.74 -38.87
CA LEU A 301 -12.10 33.49 -39.55
C LEU A 301 -12.69 33.68 -40.95
N TYR A 302 -13.08 34.90 -41.34
CA TYR A 302 -13.71 35.15 -42.63
C TYR A 302 -12.73 35.06 -43.82
N ASN A 303 -11.43 35.27 -43.58
CA ASN A 303 -10.45 35.42 -44.66
C ASN A 303 -9.71 34.12 -45.06
N ASN A 304 -9.86 33.01 -44.33
CA ASN A 304 -9.19 31.74 -44.68
C ASN A 304 -10.03 30.81 -45.58
N PHE A 305 -11.28 31.15 -45.90
CA PHE A 305 -12.15 30.34 -46.76
C PHE A 305 -12.08 30.70 -48.26
N MET A 306 -11.33 31.74 -48.65
CA MET A 306 -11.20 32.18 -50.05
C MET A 306 -9.93 31.65 -50.75
N ALA A 307 -9.18 30.72 -50.12
CA ALA A 307 -7.87 30.28 -50.64
C ALA A 307 -7.88 28.89 -51.33
N TYR A 308 -9.01 28.21 -51.43
CA TYR A 308 -9.11 26.87 -52.06
C TYR A 308 -10.31 26.74 -53.01
N THR A 309 -10.51 27.73 -53.88
CA THR A 309 -11.34 27.61 -55.08
C THR A 309 -10.51 27.86 -56.32
#